data_AF-A0A0D2Q9K8-F1
#
_entry.id   AF-A0A0D2Q9K8-F1
#
_cell.length_a   1.000
_cell.length_b   1.000
_cell.length_c   1.000
_cell.angle_alpha   90.00
_cell.angle_beta   90.00
_cell.angle_gamma   90.00
#
_symmetry.space_group_name_H-M   'P 1'
#
loop_
_entity.id
_entity.type
_entity.pdbx_description
1 polymer ?
#
loop_
_entity_poly.entity_id
_entity_poly.type
_entity_poly.pdbx_seq_one_letter_code
_entity_poly.pdbx_strand_id
1 'polypeptide(L)'
;MAAQTIHHARSNSFPLPSRPNPLVSELDEHLNRLRDSEATSTSSSISHKLNGLQDLYDCVDKLLRLPFSQQELAQEENKGPVDELLDGPLRLFDLCNTAKDILLQTKGSIQDIQS
;
A
#
# COMPACT_ATOMS: atom_id res chain seq x y z
N MET A 1 -26.66 -56.67 0.54
CA MET A 1 -26.77 -55.96 -0.75
C MET A 1 -27.05 -54.49 -0.43
N ALA A 2 -26.05 -53.65 -0.68
CA ALA A 2 -25.96 -52.17 -0.62
C ALA A 2 -26.61 -51.40 0.56
N ALA A 3 -25.76 -50.97 1.50
CA ALA A 3 -26.07 -49.91 2.47
C ALA A 3 -26.07 -48.54 1.76
N GLN A 4 -27.14 -47.77 1.92
CA GLN A 4 -27.24 -46.40 1.38
C GLN A 4 -26.51 -45.43 2.31
N THR A 5 -25.41 -44.86 1.83
CA THR A 5 -24.69 -43.78 2.50
C THR A 5 -25.39 -42.46 2.21
N ILE A 6 -26.01 -41.85 3.22
CA ILE A 6 -26.58 -40.51 3.13
C ILE A 6 -25.41 -39.52 3.13
N HIS A 7 -25.10 -38.97 1.96
CA HIS A 7 -24.08 -37.93 1.83
C HIS A 7 -24.66 -36.58 2.23
N HIS A 8 -24.29 -36.07 3.40
CA HIS A 8 -24.47 -34.66 3.73
C HIS A 8 -23.47 -33.82 2.94
N ALA A 9 -23.90 -33.31 1.79
CA ALA A 9 -23.16 -32.29 1.07
C ALA A 9 -23.14 -31.01 1.92
N ARG A 10 -22.01 -30.78 2.62
CA ARG A 10 -21.74 -29.50 3.28
C ARG A 10 -21.64 -28.43 2.19
N SER A 11 -22.49 -27.41 2.29
CA SER A 11 -22.49 -26.27 1.38
C SER A 11 -21.14 -25.56 1.47
N ASN A 12 -20.29 -25.73 0.46
CA ASN A 12 -19.11 -24.90 0.26
C ASN A 12 -19.58 -23.53 -0.23
N SER A 13 -19.78 -22.59 0.69
CA SER A 13 -19.86 -21.18 0.32
C SER A 13 -18.48 -20.77 -0.20
N PHE A 14 -18.33 -20.80 -1.53
CA PHE A 14 -17.24 -20.12 -2.22
C PHE A 14 -17.25 -18.65 -1.79
N PRO A 15 -16.09 -18.01 -1.52
CA PRO A 15 -16.07 -16.57 -1.31
C PRO A 15 -16.64 -15.93 -2.57
N LEU A 16 -17.73 -15.17 -2.42
CA LEU A 16 -18.28 -14.37 -3.51
C LEU A 16 -17.14 -13.51 -4.09
N PRO A 17 -17.09 -13.29 -5.42
CA PRO A 17 -16.22 -12.28 -5.97
C PRO A 17 -16.47 -10.99 -5.20
N SER A 18 -15.41 -10.44 -4.59
CA SER A 18 -15.46 -9.23 -3.79
C SER A 18 -16.35 -8.23 -4.50
N ARG A 19 -17.48 -7.87 -3.86
CA ARG A 19 -18.42 -6.90 -4.42
C ARG A 19 -17.60 -5.67 -4.84
N PRO A 20 -17.70 -5.21 -6.10
CA PRO A 20 -16.94 -4.05 -6.54
C PRO A 20 -17.24 -2.92 -5.56
N ASN A 21 -16.18 -2.27 -5.09
CA ASN A 21 -16.30 -1.18 -4.13
C ASN A 21 -17.28 -0.16 -4.73
N PRO A 22 -18.33 0.27 -4.00
CA PRO A 22 -19.32 1.22 -4.51
C PRO A 22 -18.70 2.46 -5.16
N LEU A 23 -17.54 2.92 -4.66
CA LEU A 23 -16.82 4.07 -5.19
C LEU A 23 -16.12 3.80 -6.53
N VAL A 24 -15.70 2.56 -6.78
CA VAL A 24 -15.13 2.15 -8.09
C VAL A 24 -16.22 2.10 -9.15
N SER A 25 -17.45 1.70 -8.77
CA SER A 25 -18.60 1.73 -9.66
C SER A 25 -19.02 3.18 -10.00
N GLU A 26 -18.98 4.08 -9.01
CA GLU A 26 -19.26 5.52 -9.21
C GLU A 26 -18.25 6.13 -10.18
N LEU A 27 -16.95 5.85 -10.00
CA LEU A 27 -15.88 6.33 -10.89
C LEU A 27 -16.07 5.87 -12.34
N ASP A 28 -16.41 4.60 -12.57
CA ASP A 28 -16.65 4.06 -13.91
C ASP A 28 -17.87 4.72 -14.58
N GLU A 29 -18.92 5.01 -13.82
CA GLU A 29 -20.09 5.75 -14.31
C GLU A 29 -19.72 7.18 -14.74
N HIS A 30 -18.92 7.89 -13.93
CA HIS A 30 -18.43 9.24 -14.28
C HIS A 30 -17.57 9.23 -15.55
N LEU A 31 -16.69 8.24 -15.71
CA LEU A 31 -15.86 8.09 -16.91
C LEU A 31 -16.66 7.79 -18.18
N ASN A 32 -17.61 6.84 -18.10
CA ASN A 32 -18.46 6.49 -19.23
C ASN A 32 -19.30 7.70 -19.67
N ARG A 33 -19.87 8.45 -18.71
CA ARG A 33 -20.63 9.67 -19.00
C ARG A 33 -19.80 10.74 -19.71
N LEU A 34 -18.54 10.92 -19.29
CA LEU A 34 -17.63 11.90 -19.90
C LEU A 34 -17.27 11.50 -21.34
N ARG A 35 -16.99 10.21 -21.57
CA ARG A 35 -16.71 9.65 -22.91
C ARG A 35 -17.88 9.86 -23.86
N ASP A 36 -19.10 9.53 -23.42
CA ASP A 36 -20.29 9.61 -24.28
C ASP A 36 -20.64 11.07 -24.63
N SER A 37 -20.27 12.03 -23.76
CA SER A 37 -20.43 13.47 -23.99
C SER A 37 -19.46 14.03 -25.04
N GLU A 38 -18.38 13.32 -25.38
CA GLU A 38 -17.41 13.73 -26.41
C GLU A 38 -18.01 13.68 -27.83
N ALA A 39 -18.84 12.67 -28.09
CA ALA A 39 -19.42 12.39 -29.41
C ALA A 39 -20.47 13.42 -29.89
N THR A 40 -20.95 14.31 -29.00
CA THR A 40 -21.98 15.33 -29.30
C THR A 40 -21.47 16.73 -28.94
N SER A 41 -20.56 17.25 -29.77
CA SER A 41 -19.94 18.55 -29.54
C SER A 41 -20.83 19.72 -30.00
N THR A 42 -21.57 20.31 -29.06
CA THR A 42 -22.23 21.63 -29.15
C THR A 42 -21.73 22.53 -28.02
N SER A 43 -21.84 23.86 -28.12
CA SER A 43 -21.27 24.80 -27.12
C SER A 43 -21.83 24.66 -25.70
N SER A 44 -23.08 24.19 -25.55
CA SER A 44 -23.68 23.85 -24.25
C SER A 44 -23.04 22.60 -23.61
N SER A 45 -22.35 21.76 -24.39
CA SER A 45 -21.67 20.54 -23.93
C SER A 45 -20.45 20.85 -23.05
N ILE A 46 -19.81 22.01 -23.21
CA ILE A 46 -18.56 22.33 -22.50
C ILE A 46 -18.80 22.47 -20.99
N SER A 47 -19.84 23.20 -20.57
CA SER A 47 -20.15 23.36 -19.15
C SER A 47 -20.54 22.03 -18.49
N HIS A 48 -21.28 21.16 -19.20
CA HIS A 48 -21.61 19.82 -18.73
C HIS A 48 -20.39 18.90 -18.63
N LYS A 49 -19.44 19.00 -19.57
CA LYS A 49 -18.15 18.29 -19.52
C LYS A 49 -17.30 18.73 -18.34
N LEU A 50 -17.20 20.04 -18.10
CA LEU A 50 -16.46 20.58 -16.95
C LEU A 50 -17.09 20.14 -15.62
N ASN A 51 -18.42 20.11 -15.52
CA ASN A 51 -19.10 19.57 -14.35
C ASN A 51 -18.81 18.06 -14.17
N GLY A 52 -18.88 17.27 -15.23
CA GLY A 52 -18.55 15.84 -15.18
C GLY A 52 -17.10 15.56 -14.75
N LEU A 53 -16.16 16.42 -15.17
CA LEU A 53 -14.76 16.39 -14.72
C LEU A 53 -14.62 16.70 -13.24
N GLN A 54 -15.36 17.69 -12.73
CA GLN A 54 -15.39 17.99 -11.29
C GLN A 54 -15.94 16.81 -10.49
N ASP A 55 -17.05 16.21 -10.93
CA ASP A 55 -17.64 15.06 -10.26
C ASP A 55 -16.66 13.86 -10.22
N LEU A 56 -15.94 13.62 -11.32
CA LEU A 56 -14.91 12.58 -11.40
C LEU A 56 -13.75 12.87 -10.45
N TYR A 57 -13.28 14.12 -10.40
CA TYR A 57 -12.22 14.54 -9.49
C TYR A 57 -12.62 14.30 -8.02
N ASP A 58 -13.85 14.68 -7.65
CA ASP A 58 -14.37 14.48 -6.30
C ASP A 58 -14.49 12.99 -5.95
N CYS A 59 -14.87 12.15 -6.91
CA CYS A 59 -14.92 10.70 -6.73
C CYS A 59 -13.52 10.10 -6.50
N VAL A 60 -12.50 10.56 -7.26
CA VAL A 60 -11.10 10.14 -7.09
C VAL A 60 -10.55 10.62 -5.74
N ASP A 61 -10.82 11.86 -5.32
CA ASP A 61 -10.41 12.36 -3.99
C ASP A 61 -10.96 11.47 -2.87
N LYS A 62 -12.26 11.15 -2.93
CA LYS A 62 -12.90 10.23 -1.96
C LYS A 62 -12.24 8.86 -1.97
N LEU A 63 -11.89 8.33 -3.14
CA LEU A 63 -11.22 7.04 -3.28
C LEU A 63 -9.83 7.07 -2.65
N LEU A 64 -9.03 8.11 -2.92
CA LEU A 64 -7.68 8.28 -2.38
C LEU A 64 -7.67 8.48 -0.86
N ARG A 65 -8.74 9.07 -0.31
CA ARG A 65 -8.91 9.29 1.13
C ARG A 65 -9.34 8.04 1.90
N LEU A 66 -9.65 6.93 1.22
CA LEU A 66 -9.96 5.68 1.91
C LEU A 66 -8.73 5.16 2.66
N PRO A 67 -8.90 4.57 3.87
CA PRO A 67 -7.79 3.98 4.61
C PRO A 67 -7.06 2.89 3.82
N PHE A 68 -7.80 2.17 2.97
CA PHE A 68 -7.25 1.09 2.13
C PHE A 68 -6.27 1.62 1.06
N SER A 69 -6.62 2.69 0.35
CA SER A 69 -5.73 3.30 -0.65
C SER A 69 -4.51 3.96 -0.01
N GLN A 70 -4.67 4.61 1.14
CA GLN A 70 -3.52 5.18 1.86
C GLN A 70 -2.60 4.09 2.40
N GLN A 71 -3.14 2.94 2.81
CA GLN A 71 -2.35 1.81 3.26
C GLN A 71 -1.59 1.17 2.11
N GLU A 72 -2.19 0.95 0.94
CA GLU A 72 -1.48 0.44 -0.25
C GLU A 72 -0.41 1.43 -0.75
N LEU A 73 -0.71 2.72 -0.82
CA LEU A 73 0.26 3.76 -1.21
C LEU A 73 1.42 3.87 -0.21
N ALA A 74 1.14 3.81 1.10
CA ALA A 74 2.16 3.84 2.14
C ALA A 74 2.97 2.53 2.24
N GLN A 75 2.39 1.40 1.83
CA GLN A 75 3.09 0.11 1.73
C GLN A 75 4.06 0.11 0.54
N GLU A 76 3.72 0.78 -0.56
CA GLU A 76 4.64 0.92 -1.71
C GLU A 76 5.80 1.88 -1.41
N GLU A 77 5.58 2.97 -0.68
CA GLU A 77 6.61 3.99 -0.50
C GLU A 77 7.65 3.69 0.60
N ASN A 78 7.43 2.72 1.51
CA ASN A 78 8.18 2.71 2.77
C ASN A 78 8.85 1.41 3.24
N LYS A 79 9.15 0.42 2.40
CA LYS A 79 9.78 -0.84 2.89
C LYS A 79 10.83 -1.57 2.04
N GLY A 80 11.49 -0.94 1.07
CA GLY A 80 12.59 -1.66 0.41
C GLY A 80 13.30 -0.85 -0.66
N PRO A 81 14.06 0.18 -0.25
CA PRO A 81 15.53 0.11 -0.42
C PRO A 81 16.36 0.87 0.64
N VAL A 82 15.73 1.67 1.51
CA VAL A 82 16.45 2.56 2.46
C VAL A 82 16.97 1.79 3.67
N ASP A 83 16.22 0.79 4.16
CA ASP A 83 16.63 -0.06 5.28
C ASP A 83 17.88 -0.90 4.91
N GLU A 84 17.92 -1.41 3.67
CA GLU A 84 19.05 -2.18 3.15
C GLU A 84 20.30 -1.30 2.90
N LEU A 85 20.11 -0.03 2.52
CA LEU A 85 21.20 0.93 2.38
C LEU A 85 21.82 1.33 3.74
N LEU A 86 21.00 1.38 4.80
CA LEU A 86 21.45 1.79 6.14
C LEU A 86 22.05 0.63 6.95
N ASP A 87 21.77 -0.63 6.61
CA ASP A 87 22.39 -1.81 7.25
C ASP A 87 23.92 -1.79 7.17
N GLY A 88 24.48 -1.47 5.99
CA GLY A 88 25.93 -1.41 5.78
C GLY A 88 26.65 -0.41 6.70
N PRO A 89 26.27 0.88 6.70
CA PRO A 89 26.84 1.89 7.59
C PRO A 89 26.64 1.59 9.08
N LEU A 90 25.48 1.06 9.49
CA LEU A 90 25.22 0.69 10.89
C LEU A 90 26.17 -0.41 11.36
N ARG A 91 26.37 -1.45 10.55
CA ARG A 91 27.32 -2.53 10.87
C ARG A 91 28.77 -2.05 10.98
N LEU A 92 29.17 -1.07 10.16
CA LEU A 92 30.50 -0.45 10.28
C LEU A 92 30.62 0.37 11.57
N PHE A 93 29.59 1.13 11.91
CA PHE A 93 29.55 1.91 13.15
C PHE A 93 29.65 1.01 14.38
N ASP A 94 28.93 -0.11 14.41
CA ASP A 94 28.99 -1.10 15.50
C ASP A 94 30.38 -1.72 15.64
N LEU A 95 31.04 -2.03 14.52
CA LEU A 95 32.42 -2.53 14.53
C LEU A 95 33.39 -1.48 15.09
N CYS A 96 33.26 -0.22 14.68
CA CYS A 96 34.09 0.87 15.18
C CYS A 96 33.89 1.12 16.67
N ASN A 97 32.64 1.07 17.16
CA ASN A 97 32.36 1.16 18.59
C ASN A 97 32.97 0.00 19.36
N THR A 98 32.82 -1.24 18.85
CA THR A 98 33.43 -2.42 19.46
C THR A 98 34.95 -2.29 19.55
N ALA A 99 35.62 -1.83 18.47
CA ALA A 99 37.06 -1.62 18.46
C ALA A 99 37.50 -0.55 19.48
N LYS A 100 36.73 0.53 19.60
CA LYS A 100 36.96 1.59 20.59
C LYS A 100 36.84 1.07 22.01
N ASP A 101 35.83 0.25 22.30
CA ASP A 101 35.62 -0.32 23.64
C ASP A 101 36.77 -1.26 24.03
N ILE A 102 37.22 -2.11 23.11
CA ILE A 102 38.38 -2.99 23.31
C ILE A 102 39.65 -2.17 23.59
N LEU A 103 39.86 -1.08 22.85
CA LEU A 103 41.00 -0.20 23.05
C LEU A 103 40.95 0.49 24.42
N LEU A 104 39.77 0.95 24.85
CA LEU A 104 39.57 1.56 26.17
C LEU A 104 39.82 0.56 27.30
N GLN A 105 39.31 -0.67 27.18
CA GLN A 105 39.59 -1.74 28.15
C GLN A 105 41.08 -2.04 28.23
N THR A 106 41.74 -2.17 27.08
CA THR A 106 43.19 -2.46 27.03
C THR A 106 44.00 -1.35 27.69
N LYS A 107 43.64 -0.09 27.45
CA LYS A 107 44.26 1.07 28.11
C LYS A 107 44.09 1.03 29.62
N GLY A 108 42.89 0.69 30.12
CA GLY A 108 42.63 0.52 31.55
C GLY A 108 43.52 -0.56 32.16
N SER A 109 43.54 -1.75 31.54
CA SER A 109 44.37 -2.87 32.00
C SER A 109 45.87 -2.52 32.04
N ILE A 110 46.38 -1.76 31.08
CA ILE A 110 47.79 -1.31 31.10
C ILE A 110 48.05 -0.36 32.27
N GLN A 111 47.14 0.57 32.57
CA GLN A 111 47.27 1.48 33.70
C GLN A 111 47.24 0.76 35.05
N ASP A 112 46.40 -0.27 35.17
CA ASP A 112 46.32 -1.10 36.38
C ASP A 112 47.61 -1.90 36.62
N ILE A 113 48.24 -2.41 35.56
CA ILE A 113 49.53 -3.13 35.66
C ILE A 113 50.69 -2.19 36.00
N GLN A 114 50.59 -0.91 35.60
CA GLN A 114 51.64 0.11 35.82
C GLN A 114 51.48 0.89 37.13
N SER A 115 50.42 0.65 37.90
CA SER A 115 50.20 1.22 39.25
C SER A 115 50.80 0.33 40.34
#